data_AF-A0A1A8Q4U4-F1
#
_entry.id   AF-A0A1A8Q4U4-F1
#
_cell.length_a   1.000
_cell.length_b   1.000
_cell.length_c   1.000
_cell.angle_alpha   90.00
_cell.angle_beta   90.00
_cell.angle_gamma   90.00
#
_symmetry.space_group_name_H-M   'P 1'
#
loop_
_entity.id
_entity.type
_entity.pdbx_description
1 polymer ?
#
loop_
_entity_poly.entity_id
_entity_poly.type
_entity_poly.pdbx_seq_one_letter_code
_entity_poly.pdbx_strand_id
1 'polypeptide(L)'
;VELGLNEEDAFAKGPTLSVYKEYFECQFLTDTERFYTRESTEFLQQNPVTEYMKKAEARLLEEQRRVQVYLHESTQDELARKCEQVLIEKHLEIFHTEFQNLLDADKNEDLGRMYNLVSRITDGLGELKKLLETHIHNQGLAAIEKCGEAALNDPKVYVQTTLDVHKKYNALVMSAFNNDAGFVAALDKACGRFINNNAVTRMAQSSSKSPELLARYCDSLLKKSSKNPEEAELEDTLNQVMVVFKYIEDKDVFQKFYAKMLAKRLVHQNSASDDAEASMISKLKQACGFEYTSKLQRMFQDIGVSKDLNEQFKKHLSNSEPLDLDFSIQVLSSGSWPFQQSCTFALPSELERSYQRFTAFYASRHSGRKLTWLYHLSKGELVTNCFKNRYTLQASTFQMAILLQYNTEDSYTVQQLTDSTQIKTDILVQVLQILLKSKLLVLEDENANVDEVDFKPDTVIKLFLGYKNKKLRVNINVPMKTEQKQEQETTHKNIEEDRKLLIQAAIVRIMKMRKVLKHQQLLAEVLNQLSSRFKPRVPVIKKCIDILIEKEYLERVDGEKDTYSYLA
;
A
#
# COMPACT_ATOMS: atom_id res chain seq x y z
N VAL A 1 -0.13 38.78 -58.68
CA VAL A 1 0.92 37.82 -59.08
C VAL A 1 1.83 38.57 -60.03
N GLU A 2 3.00 39.01 -59.58
CA GLU A 2 4.05 39.38 -60.53
C GLU A 2 4.43 38.11 -61.30
N LEU A 3 4.42 38.20 -62.62
CA LEU A 3 5.16 37.27 -63.47
C LEU A 3 6.61 37.77 -63.47
N GLY A 4 7.35 37.48 -62.40
CA GLY A 4 8.73 37.95 -62.23
C GLY A 4 9.61 36.88 -61.59
N LEU A 5 10.70 36.52 -62.27
CA LEU A 5 11.74 35.63 -61.76
C LEU A 5 12.34 36.21 -60.48
N ASN A 6 12.62 35.34 -59.50
CA ASN A 6 13.37 35.68 -58.28
C ASN A 6 14.75 36.24 -58.67
N GLU A 7 15.02 37.52 -58.43
CA GLU A 7 16.32 38.14 -58.74
C GLU A 7 17.45 37.66 -57.81
N GLU A 8 17.11 37.14 -56.62
CA GLU A 8 18.09 36.67 -55.63
C GLU A 8 18.48 35.20 -55.78
N ASP A 9 17.68 34.37 -56.47
CA ASP A 9 17.97 32.95 -56.63
C ASP A 9 17.34 32.37 -57.91
N ALA A 10 18.15 32.31 -58.97
CA ALA A 10 17.74 31.89 -60.32
C ALA A 10 17.24 30.43 -60.42
N PHE A 11 17.41 29.64 -59.35
CA PHE A 11 16.97 28.25 -59.26
C PHE A 11 15.71 28.03 -58.40
N ALA A 12 15.21 29.05 -57.71
CA ALA A 12 14.00 28.95 -56.88
C ALA A 12 12.73 28.90 -57.76
N LYS A 13 12.22 27.69 -58.03
CA LYS A 13 10.92 27.49 -58.67
C LYS A 13 9.79 27.77 -57.68
N GLY A 14 9.19 28.96 -57.74
CA GLY A 14 7.97 29.33 -57.01
C GLY A 14 7.55 30.78 -57.32
N PRO A 15 6.26 31.16 -57.12
CA PRO A 15 5.81 32.53 -57.30
C PRO A 15 6.49 33.47 -56.30
N THR A 16 6.94 34.64 -56.78
CA THR A 16 7.44 35.75 -55.96
C THR A 16 6.29 36.39 -55.19
N LEU A 17 6.30 36.19 -53.86
CA LEU A 17 5.27 36.72 -52.95
C LEU A 17 5.63 38.09 -52.37
N SER A 18 6.71 38.73 -52.82
CA SER A 18 7.23 40.01 -52.31
C SER A 18 6.15 41.09 -52.24
N VAL A 19 5.45 41.34 -53.35
CA VAL A 19 4.37 42.35 -53.41
C VAL A 19 3.19 42.00 -52.48
N TYR A 20 2.83 40.72 -52.40
CA TYR A 20 1.76 40.27 -51.50
C TYR A 20 2.14 40.49 -50.04
N LYS A 21 3.35 40.08 -49.67
CA LYS A 21 3.91 40.19 -48.32
C LYS A 21 4.00 41.66 -47.89
N GLU A 22 4.66 42.46 -48.71
CA GLU A 22 5.02 43.85 -48.40
C GLU A 22 3.80 44.78 -48.36
N TYR A 23 2.90 44.69 -49.33
CA TYR A 23 1.80 45.66 -49.46
C TYR A 23 0.48 45.19 -48.85
N PHE A 24 0.28 43.88 -48.64
CA PHE A 24 -0.97 43.36 -48.09
C PHE A 24 -0.76 42.59 -46.78
N GLU A 25 0.04 41.51 -46.78
CA GLU A 25 0.13 40.58 -45.64
C GLU A 25 0.58 41.27 -44.36
N CYS A 26 1.65 42.07 -44.40
CA CYS A 26 2.15 42.79 -43.22
C CYS A 26 1.12 43.76 -42.63
N GLN A 27 0.42 44.53 -43.48
CA GLN A 27 -0.61 45.48 -43.03
C GLN A 27 -1.83 44.73 -42.50
N PHE A 28 -2.26 43.67 -43.19
CA PHE A 28 -3.37 42.81 -42.79
C PHE A 28 -3.14 42.16 -41.42
N LEU A 29 -1.95 41.61 -41.16
CA LEU A 29 -1.59 41.02 -39.87
C LEU A 29 -1.57 42.07 -38.75
N THR A 30 -1.06 43.28 -39.04
CA THR A 30 -1.03 44.39 -38.09
C THR A 30 -2.44 44.85 -37.70
N ASP A 31 -3.32 45.01 -38.68
CA ASP A 31 -4.70 45.41 -38.45
C ASP A 31 -5.50 44.31 -37.75
N THR A 32 -5.20 43.04 -38.06
CA THR A 32 -5.80 41.88 -37.38
C THR A 32 -5.41 41.83 -35.90
N GLU A 33 -4.13 42.03 -35.57
CA GLU A 33 -3.67 42.12 -34.19
C GLU A 33 -4.37 43.27 -33.45
N ARG A 34 -4.48 44.44 -34.07
CA ARG A 34 -5.15 45.60 -33.47
C ARG A 34 -6.64 45.34 -33.24
N PHE A 35 -7.31 44.74 -34.23
CA PHE A 35 -8.72 44.40 -34.16
C PHE A 35 -9.00 43.43 -33.01
N TYR A 36 -8.28 42.29 -32.97
CA TYR A 36 -8.51 41.27 -31.95
C TYR A 36 -8.02 41.70 -30.56
N THR A 37 -7.02 42.58 -30.46
CA THR A 37 -6.60 43.13 -29.15
C THR A 37 -7.72 43.95 -28.54
N ARG A 38 -8.38 44.80 -29.33
CA ARG A 38 -9.52 45.59 -28.87
C ARG A 38 -10.73 44.71 -28.58
N GLU A 39 -11.10 43.83 -29.51
CA GLU A 39 -12.28 42.96 -29.36
C GLU A 39 -12.16 42.06 -28.12
N SER A 40 -11.01 41.44 -27.91
CA SER A 40 -10.80 40.54 -26.76
C SER A 40 -10.91 41.28 -25.43
N THR A 41 -10.27 42.45 -25.32
CA THR A 41 -10.28 43.27 -24.11
C THR A 41 -11.68 43.78 -23.78
N GLU A 42 -12.41 44.30 -24.78
CA GLU A 42 -13.78 44.78 -24.60
C GLU A 42 -14.74 43.64 -24.22
N PHE A 43 -14.59 42.47 -24.85
CA PHE A 43 -15.47 41.33 -24.58
C PHE A 43 -15.27 40.78 -23.17
N LEU A 44 -14.03 40.63 -22.72
CA LEU A 44 -13.68 40.15 -21.37
C LEU A 44 -14.15 41.10 -20.26
N GLN A 45 -14.26 42.41 -20.53
CA GLN A 45 -14.80 43.36 -19.56
C GLN A 45 -16.30 43.20 -19.31
N GLN A 46 -17.04 42.68 -20.30
CA GLN A 46 -18.50 42.64 -20.27
C GLN A 46 -19.07 41.23 -20.10
N ASN A 47 -18.25 40.19 -20.29
CA ASN A 47 -18.71 38.80 -20.35
C ASN A 47 -17.81 37.87 -19.53
N PRO A 48 -18.36 36.73 -19.05
CA PRO A 48 -17.56 35.70 -18.40
C PRO A 48 -16.49 35.12 -19.33
N VAL A 49 -15.38 34.69 -18.73
CA VAL A 49 -14.26 34.04 -19.44
C VAL A 49 -14.71 32.79 -20.20
N THR A 50 -15.70 32.05 -19.70
CA THR A 50 -16.24 30.87 -20.39
C THR A 50 -16.87 31.19 -21.74
N GLU A 51 -17.58 32.32 -21.85
CA GLU A 51 -18.16 32.77 -23.12
C GLU A 51 -17.06 33.36 -24.04
N TYR A 52 -16.07 34.03 -23.45
CA TYR A 52 -14.91 34.49 -24.20
C TYR A 52 -14.14 33.33 -24.86
N MET A 53 -13.94 32.21 -24.15
CA MET A 53 -13.27 31.03 -24.71
C MET A 53 -14.00 30.46 -25.93
N LYS A 54 -15.34 30.40 -25.89
CA LYS A 54 -16.15 29.98 -27.06
C LYS A 54 -15.98 30.95 -28.23
N LYS A 55 -15.95 32.25 -27.94
CA LYS A 55 -15.75 33.28 -28.96
C LYS A 55 -14.34 33.21 -29.56
N ALA A 56 -13.31 33.03 -28.74
CA ALA A 56 -11.93 32.88 -29.20
C ALA A 56 -11.77 31.65 -30.11
N GLU A 57 -12.35 30.51 -29.73
CA GLU A 57 -12.39 29.30 -30.57
C GLU A 57 -13.07 29.56 -31.92
N ALA A 58 -14.24 30.22 -31.91
CA ALA A 58 -14.96 30.58 -33.13
C ALA A 58 -14.13 31.51 -34.05
N ARG A 59 -13.45 32.52 -33.47
CA ARG A 59 -12.59 33.45 -34.23
C ARG A 59 -11.38 32.76 -34.87
N LEU A 60 -10.72 31.86 -34.14
CA LEU A 60 -9.60 31.08 -34.69
C LEU A 60 -10.05 30.24 -35.90
N LEU A 61 -11.22 29.60 -35.82
CA LEU A 61 -11.80 28.84 -36.93
C LEU A 61 -12.22 29.73 -38.10
N GLU A 62 -12.74 30.94 -37.84
CA GLU A 62 -13.07 31.92 -38.86
C GLU A 62 -11.85 32.39 -39.63
N GLU A 63 -10.75 32.72 -38.95
CA GLU A 63 -9.49 33.14 -39.60
C GLU A 63 -8.85 31.99 -40.37
N GLN A 64 -8.90 30.76 -39.86
CA GLN A 64 -8.46 29.59 -40.60
C GLN A 64 -9.26 29.40 -41.90
N ARG A 65 -10.60 29.53 -41.84
CA ARG A 65 -11.45 29.49 -43.04
C ARG A 65 -11.17 30.66 -43.98
N ARG A 66 -10.88 31.84 -43.46
CA ARG A 66 -10.56 33.03 -44.27
C ARG A 66 -9.35 32.76 -45.16
N VAL A 67 -8.32 32.10 -44.61
CA VAL A 67 -7.15 31.71 -45.39
C VAL A 67 -7.52 30.73 -46.50
N GLN A 68 -8.30 29.71 -46.18
CA GLN A 68 -8.72 28.69 -47.15
C GLN A 68 -9.56 29.24 -48.31
N VAL A 69 -10.32 30.31 -48.09
CA VAL A 69 -11.22 30.86 -49.11
C VAL A 69 -10.49 31.82 -50.05
N TYR A 70 -9.65 32.74 -49.53
CA TYR A 70 -9.12 33.81 -50.37
C TYR A 70 -7.75 34.41 -49.98
N LEU A 71 -7.07 33.91 -48.94
CA LEU A 71 -5.69 34.36 -48.66
C LEU A 71 -4.68 33.34 -49.22
N HIS A 72 -3.44 33.79 -49.38
CA HIS A 72 -2.37 32.88 -49.78
C HIS A 72 -2.02 31.95 -48.61
N GLU A 73 -1.74 30.68 -48.89
CA GLU A 73 -1.45 29.64 -47.88
C GLU A 73 -0.30 29.98 -46.94
N SER A 74 0.69 30.77 -47.41
CA SER A 74 1.80 31.25 -46.59
C SER A 74 1.37 32.08 -45.39
N THR A 75 0.19 32.70 -45.46
CA THR A 75 -0.36 33.57 -44.40
C THR A 75 -0.88 32.77 -43.22
N GLN A 76 -1.16 31.47 -43.42
CA GLN A 76 -1.85 30.65 -42.43
C GLN A 76 -1.12 30.64 -41.09
N ASP A 77 0.17 30.35 -41.09
CA ASP A 77 0.96 30.17 -39.87
C ASP A 77 1.28 31.49 -39.17
N GLU A 78 1.47 32.59 -39.92
CA GLU A 78 1.70 33.91 -39.33
C GLU A 78 0.41 34.49 -38.74
N LEU A 79 -0.72 34.36 -39.44
CA LEU A 79 -2.03 34.78 -38.96
C LEU A 79 -2.44 33.98 -37.72
N ALA A 80 -2.28 32.65 -37.75
CA ALA A 80 -2.59 31.80 -36.60
C ALA A 80 -1.78 32.23 -35.36
N ARG A 81 -0.46 32.41 -35.50
CA ARG A 81 0.40 32.89 -34.39
C ARG A 81 -0.04 34.26 -33.86
N LYS A 82 -0.39 35.20 -34.74
CA LYS A 82 -0.87 36.53 -34.31
C LYS A 82 -2.20 36.45 -33.57
N CYS A 83 -3.14 35.64 -34.05
CA CYS A 83 -4.42 35.41 -33.38
C CYS A 83 -4.24 34.70 -32.03
N GLU A 84 -3.40 33.67 -31.96
CA GLU A 84 -3.09 32.93 -30.73
C GLU A 84 -2.42 33.84 -29.68
N GLN A 85 -1.45 34.66 -30.09
CA GLN A 85 -0.82 35.64 -29.22
C GLN A 85 -1.85 36.62 -28.61
N VAL A 86 -2.73 37.16 -29.44
CA VAL A 86 -3.64 38.24 -29.04
C VAL A 86 -4.88 37.72 -28.29
N LEU A 87 -5.42 36.58 -28.70
CA LEU A 87 -6.65 36.01 -28.14
C LEU A 87 -6.39 35.06 -26.96
N ILE A 88 -5.16 34.55 -26.80
CA ILE A 88 -4.84 33.56 -25.77
C ILE A 88 -3.68 34.04 -24.92
N GLU A 89 -2.50 34.26 -25.51
CA GLU A 89 -1.26 34.54 -24.77
C GLU A 89 -1.36 35.80 -23.90
N LYS A 90 -1.88 36.91 -24.46
CA LYS A 90 -2.07 38.17 -23.72
C LYS A 90 -3.06 38.07 -22.55
N HIS A 91 -3.90 37.04 -22.51
CA HIS A 91 -4.96 36.85 -21.50
C HIS A 91 -4.74 35.61 -20.62
N LEU A 92 -3.56 34.99 -20.65
CA LEU A 92 -3.27 33.75 -19.90
C LEU A 92 -3.50 33.87 -18.40
N GLU A 93 -3.20 35.02 -17.77
CA GLU A 93 -3.42 35.22 -16.34
C GLU A 93 -4.91 35.14 -15.95
N ILE A 94 -5.78 35.65 -16.82
CA ILE A 94 -7.24 35.56 -16.65
C ILE A 94 -7.67 34.09 -16.77
N PHE A 95 -7.09 33.35 -17.73
CA PHE A 95 -7.37 31.93 -17.91
C PHE A 95 -6.90 31.10 -16.70
N HIS A 96 -5.72 31.39 -16.15
CA HIS A 96 -5.23 30.72 -14.94
C HIS A 96 -6.16 30.92 -13.74
N THR A 97 -6.64 32.14 -13.53
CA THR A 97 -7.58 32.46 -12.44
C THR A 97 -8.90 31.73 -12.66
N GLU A 98 -9.45 31.77 -13.87
CA GLU A 98 -10.71 31.10 -14.18
C GLU A 98 -10.57 29.57 -14.13
N PHE A 99 -9.42 29.00 -14.51
CA PHE A 99 -9.18 27.55 -14.44
C PHE A 99 -9.42 27.00 -13.03
N GLN A 100 -8.97 27.73 -12.01
CA GLN A 100 -9.22 27.36 -10.61
C GLN A 100 -10.72 27.37 -10.29
N ASN A 101 -11.45 28.40 -10.71
CA ASN A 101 -12.91 28.48 -10.51
C ASN A 101 -13.65 27.33 -11.22
N LEU A 102 -13.21 26.97 -12.42
CA LEU A 102 -13.80 25.87 -13.20
C LEU A 102 -13.52 24.51 -12.56
N LEU A 103 -12.34 24.31 -11.98
CA LEU A 103 -12.00 23.13 -11.20
C LEU A 103 -12.88 23.01 -9.95
N ASP A 104 -13.05 24.11 -9.21
CA ASP A 104 -13.87 24.14 -7.99
C ASP A 104 -15.37 23.94 -8.29
N ALA A 105 -15.82 24.33 -9.48
CA ALA A 105 -17.20 24.16 -9.96
C ALA A 105 -17.44 22.88 -10.79
N ASP A 106 -16.44 21.99 -10.94
CA ASP A 106 -16.52 20.76 -11.72
C ASP A 106 -16.99 20.94 -13.19
N LYS A 107 -16.61 22.05 -13.83
CA LYS A 107 -17.00 22.39 -15.21
C LYS A 107 -16.07 21.78 -16.26
N ASN A 108 -16.14 20.45 -16.41
CA ASN A 108 -15.22 19.66 -17.25
C ASN A 108 -15.19 20.06 -18.74
N GLU A 109 -16.32 20.44 -19.33
CA GLU A 109 -16.38 20.87 -20.74
C GLU A 109 -15.61 22.19 -20.96
N ASP A 110 -15.77 23.14 -20.05
CA ASP A 110 -15.08 24.43 -20.11
C ASP A 110 -13.58 24.27 -19.84
N LEU A 111 -13.20 23.36 -18.94
CA LEU A 111 -11.80 22.96 -18.71
C LEU A 111 -11.17 22.38 -19.98
N GLY A 112 -11.90 21.52 -20.70
CA GLY A 112 -11.44 20.95 -21.96
C GLY A 112 -11.26 22.00 -23.07
N ARG A 113 -12.18 22.98 -23.14
CA ARG A 113 -12.03 24.11 -24.07
C ARG A 113 -10.81 24.97 -23.73
N MET A 114 -10.60 25.27 -22.45
CA MET A 114 -9.43 26.01 -22.00
C MET A 114 -8.13 25.28 -22.36
N TYR A 115 -8.08 23.97 -22.13
CA TYR A 115 -6.95 23.14 -22.53
C TYR A 115 -6.68 23.19 -24.03
N ASN A 116 -7.71 23.07 -24.87
CA ASN A 116 -7.55 23.13 -26.34
C ASN A 116 -7.09 24.51 -26.85
N LEU A 117 -7.44 25.59 -26.15
CA LEU A 117 -6.97 26.94 -26.47
C LEU A 117 -5.51 27.12 -26.03
N VAL A 118 -5.19 26.82 -24.77
CA VAL A 118 -3.86 27.07 -24.20
C VAL A 118 -2.80 26.13 -24.74
N SER A 119 -3.17 24.91 -25.18
CA SER A 119 -2.23 23.96 -25.82
C SER A 119 -1.62 24.47 -27.13
N ARG A 120 -2.21 25.50 -27.74
CA ARG A 120 -1.67 26.17 -28.92
C ARG A 120 -0.48 27.08 -28.60
N ILE A 121 -0.39 27.54 -27.35
CA ILE A 121 0.69 28.42 -26.90
C ILE A 121 1.87 27.58 -26.43
N THR A 122 3.07 27.92 -26.93
CA THR A 122 4.31 27.28 -26.49
C THR A 122 4.49 27.47 -24.99
N ASP A 123 4.68 26.38 -24.25
CA ASP A 123 4.79 26.34 -22.79
C ASP A 123 3.58 26.90 -22.00
N GLY A 124 2.44 27.17 -22.64
CA GLY A 124 1.26 27.76 -21.99
C GLY A 124 0.59 26.85 -20.95
N LEU A 125 0.72 25.53 -21.10
CA LEU A 125 0.07 24.55 -20.21
C LEU A 125 0.77 24.39 -18.85
N GLY A 126 1.96 24.97 -18.66
CA GLY A 126 2.77 24.76 -17.46
C GLY A 126 2.04 25.12 -16.16
N GLU A 127 1.39 26.29 -16.13
CA GLU A 127 0.71 26.74 -14.92
C GLU A 127 -0.63 26.03 -14.69
N LEU A 128 -1.36 25.65 -15.76
CA LEU A 128 -2.56 24.84 -15.64
C LEU A 128 -2.29 23.47 -15.00
N LYS A 129 -1.17 22.82 -15.35
CA LYS A 129 -0.73 21.56 -14.75
C LYS A 129 -0.48 21.72 -13.25
N LYS A 130 0.17 22.81 -12.84
CA LYS A 130 0.45 23.12 -11.44
C LYS A 130 -0.81 23.46 -10.63
N LEU A 131 -1.76 24.18 -11.23
CA LEU A 131 -3.07 24.45 -10.63
C LEU A 131 -3.84 23.15 -10.42
N LEU A 132 -3.88 22.28 -11.42
CA LEU A 132 -4.51 20.96 -11.29
C LEU A 132 -3.84 20.13 -10.17
N GLU A 133 -2.50 20.05 -10.14
CA GLU A 133 -1.77 19.34 -9.09
C GLU A 133 -2.18 19.83 -7.70
N THR A 134 -2.23 21.16 -7.52
CA THR A 134 -2.56 21.79 -6.25
C THR A 134 -4.01 21.56 -5.85
N HIS A 135 -4.94 21.69 -6.79
CA HIS A 135 -6.36 21.44 -6.55
C HIS A 135 -6.61 19.98 -6.17
N ILE A 136 -6.06 19.01 -6.90
CA ILE A 136 -6.21 17.58 -6.58
C ILE A 136 -5.62 17.26 -5.19
N HIS A 137 -4.46 17.83 -4.87
CA HIS A 137 -3.83 17.65 -3.56
C HIS A 137 -4.76 18.13 -2.43
N ASN A 138 -5.31 19.35 -2.56
CA ASN A 138 -6.19 19.94 -1.56
C ASN A 138 -7.51 19.17 -1.44
N GLN A 139 -8.08 18.72 -2.55
CA GLN A 139 -9.32 17.93 -2.57
C GLN A 139 -9.12 16.55 -1.97
N GLY A 140 -7.98 15.89 -2.23
CA GLY A 140 -7.61 14.64 -1.57
C GLY A 140 -7.44 14.79 -0.05
N LEU A 141 -6.81 15.88 0.40
CA LEU A 141 -6.68 16.19 1.83
C LEU A 141 -8.05 16.42 2.48
N ALA A 142 -8.89 17.25 1.88
CA ALA A 142 -10.22 17.58 2.39
C ALA A 142 -11.13 16.35 2.43
N ALA A 143 -11.07 15.48 1.43
CA ALA A 143 -11.84 14.24 1.39
C ALA A 143 -11.48 13.30 2.55
N ILE A 144 -10.18 13.11 2.83
CA ILE A 144 -9.72 12.27 3.95
C ILE A 144 -10.05 12.94 5.29
N GLU A 145 -9.89 14.25 5.40
CA GLU A 145 -10.21 15.01 6.61
C GLU A 145 -11.70 14.94 6.97
N LYS A 146 -12.58 15.00 5.98
CA LYS A 146 -14.04 14.85 6.16
C LYS A 146 -14.42 13.48 6.75
N CYS A 147 -13.63 12.44 6.50
CA CYS A 147 -13.87 11.11 7.09
C CYS A 147 -13.44 11.02 8.57
N GLY A 148 -12.63 11.96 9.08
CA GLY A 148 -12.21 12.04 10.47
C GLY A 148 -11.61 10.73 11.01
N GLU A 149 -12.01 10.36 12.23
CA GLU A 149 -11.53 9.14 12.90
C GLU A 149 -11.97 7.83 12.21
N ALA A 150 -13.02 7.86 11.39
CA ALA A 150 -13.47 6.66 10.67
C ALA A 150 -12.40 6.18 9.70
N ALA A 151 -11.72 7.09 8.99
CA ALA A 151 -10.63 6.73 8.08
C ALA A 151 -9.38 6.20 8.80
N LEU A 152 -9.19 6.53 10.09
CA LEU A 152 -8.06 6.01 10.88
C LEU A 152 -8.26 4.54 11.28
N ASN A 153 -9.52 4.14 11.52
CA ASN A 153 -9.87 2.84 12.08
C ASN A 153 -10.52 1.88 11.08
N ASP A 154 -11.09 2.39 9.99
CA ASP A 154 -11.71 1.61 8.92
C ASP A 154 -10.87 1.68 7.63
N PRO A 155 -10.09 0.63 7.32
CA PRO A 155 -9.32 0.53 6.08
C PRO A 155 -10.15 0.70 4.82
N LYS A 156 -11.41 0.25 4.81
CA LYS A 156 -12.28 0.32 3.63
C LYS A 156 -12.64 1.76 3.33
N VAL A 157 -13.02 2.53 4.36
CA VAL A 157 -13.34 3.96 4.21
C VAL A 157 -12.14 4.71 3.65
N TYR A 158 -10.95 4.54 4.24
CA TYR A 158 -9.74 5.22 3.79
C TYR A 158 -9.40 4.93 2.32
N VAL A 159 -9.35 3.64 1.94
CA VAL A 159 -8.96 3.22 0.59
C VAL A 159 -10.02 3.64 -0.43
N GLN A 160 -11.31 3.51 -0.12
CA GLN A 160 -12.38 3.90 -1.03
C GLN A 160 -12.38 5.42 -1.28
N THR A 161 -12.27 6.23 -0.23
CA THR A 161 -12.20 7.70 -0.38
C THR A 161 -11.00 8.12 -1.23
N THR A 162 -9.85 7.47 -1.04
CA THR A 162 -8.65 7.72 -1.85
C THR A 162 -8.88 7.35 -3.33
N LEU A 163 -9.52 6.21 -3.57
CA LEU A 163 -9.87 5.73 -4.90
C LEU A 163 -10.87 6.64 -5.61
N ASP A 164 -11.88 7.15 -4.90
CA ASP A 164 -12.91 8.00 -5.47
C ASP A 164 -12.32 9.33 -5.96
N VAL A 165 -11.43 9.94 -5.17
CA VAL A 165 -10.67 11.13 -5.58
C VAL A 165 -9.84 10.83 -6.83
N HIS A 166 -9.08 9.74 -6.84
CA HIS A 166 -8.28 9.35 -8.00
C HIS A 166 -9.16 9.13 -9.24
N LYS A 167 -10.27 8.38 -9.13
CA LYS A 167 -11.19 8.10 -10.24
C LYS A 167 -11.78 9.37 -10.83
N LYS A 168 -12.23 10.31 -9.99
CA LYS A 168 -12.77 11.61 -10.41
C LYS A 168 -11.79 12.36 -11.30
N TYR A 169 -10.56 12.57 -10.82
CA TYR A 169 -9.59 13.38 -11.55
C TYR A 169 -8.91 12.63 -12.70
N ASN A 170 -8.79 11.30 -12.62
CA ASN A 170 -8.37 10.50 -13.77
C ASN A 170 -9.37 10.63 -14.92
N ALA A 171 -10.67 10.56 -14.64
CA ALA A 171 -11.71 10.76 -15.66
C ALA A 171 -11.66 12.17 -16.27
N LEU A 172 -11.37 13.20 -15.47
CA LEU A 172 -11.13 14.56 -15.97
C LEU A 172 -9.93 14.61 -16.91
N VAL A 173 -8.78 14.04 -16.53
CA VAL A 173 -7.57 14.04 -17.37
C VAL A 173 -7.77 13.26 -18.67
N MET A 174 -8.48 12.14 -18.63
CA MET A 174 -8.79 11.35 -19.83
C MET A 174 -9.74 12.10 -20.78
N SER A 175 -10.77 12.77 -20.25
CA SER A 175 -11.83 13.36 -21.08
C SER A 175 -11.54 14.81 -21.49
N ALA A 176 -11.16 15.67 -20.55
CA ALA A 176 -10.97 17.11 -20.81
C ALA A 176 -9.57 17.45 -21.32
N PHE A 177 -8.55 16.69 -20.92
CA PHE A 177 -7.14 16.99 -21.23
C PHE A 177 -6.51 15.99 -22.21
N ASN A 178 -7.33 15.21 -22.92
CA ASN A 178 -6.91 14.27 -23.98
C ASN A 178 -5.78 13.31 -23.55
N ASN A 179 -5.74 12.90 -22.28
CA ASN A 179 -4.67 12.06 -21.74
C ASN A 179 -3.26 12.67 -21.93
N ASP A 180 -3.13 14.00 -21.82
CA ASP A 180 -1.84 14.69 -21.86
C ASP A 180 -0.90 14.18 -20.76
N ALA A 181 0.31 13.80 -21.15
CA ALA A 181 1.30 13.22 -20.24
C ALA A 181 1.67 14.16 -19.07
N GLY A 182 1.64 15.49 -19.29
CA GLY A 182 1.93 16.45 -18.23
C GLY A 182 0.81 16.56 -17.21
N PHE A 183 -0.46 16.50 -17.63
CA PHE A 183 -1.60 16.45 -16.72
C PHE A 183 -1.72 15.11 -15.99
N VAL A 184 -1.37 13.99 -16.63
CA VAL A 184 -1.22 12.67 -15.97
C VAL A 184 -0.13 12.74 -14.90
N ALA A 185 1.03 13.34 -15.20
CA ALA A 185 2.09 13.53 -14.22
C ALA A 185 1.68 14.43 -13.05
N ALA A 186 0.88 15.48 -13.31
CA ALA A 186 0.32 16.35 -12.27
C ALA A 186 -0.63 15.59 -11.34
N LEU A 187 -1.53 14.75 -11.88
CA LEU A 187 -2.38 13.84 -11.12
C LEU A 187 -1.56 12.87 -10.27
N ASP A 188 -0.59 12.19 -10.89
CA ASP A 188 0.28 11.21 -10.22
C ASP A 188 1.02 11.85 -9.04
N LYS A 189 1.56 13.06 -9.24
CA LYS A 189 2.30 13.82 -8.22
C LYS A 189 1.37 14.29 -7.09
N ALA A 190 0.17 14.76 -7.41
CA ALA A 190 -0.82 15.14 -6.41
C ALA A 190 -1.25 13.95 -5.54
N CYS A 191 -1.56 12.80 -6.16
CA CYS A 191 -1.88 11.55 -5.48
C CYS A 191 -0.73 11.08 -4.58
N GLY A 192 0.50 11.06 -5.08
CA GLY A 192 1.68 10.77 -4.28
C GLY A 192 1.82 11.69 -3.05
N ARG A 193 1.51 12.99 -3.19
CA ARG A 193 1.59 13.93 -2.06
C ARG A 193 0.54 13.69 -0.98
N PHE A 194 -0.75 13.61 -1.33
CA PHE A 194 -1.81 13.51 -0.31
C PHE A 194 -1.92 12.11 0.29
N ILE A 195 -1.57 11.03 -0.45
CA ILE A 195 -1.64 9.66 0.10
C ILE A 195 -0.58 9.44 1.18
N ASN A 196 0.60 10.03 1.02
CA ASN A 196 1.71 9.90 1.98
C ASN A 196 1.71 10.98 3.07
N ASN A 197 0.94 12.06 2.91
CA ASN A 197 0.75 13.09 3.92
C ASN A 197 -0.69 13.62 3.91
N ASN A 198 -1.48 13.20 4.91
CA ASN A 198 -2.88 13.57 5.11
C ASN A 198 -3.26 13.57 6.61
N ALA A 199 -4.52 13.88 6.91
CA ALA A 199 -5.07 13.88 8.27
C ALA A 199 -4.78 12.58 9.03
N VAL A 200 -4.97 11.41 8.42
CA VAL A 200 -4.73 10.09 9.04
C VAL A 200 -3.25 9.90 9.41
N THR A 201 -2.33 10.23 8.50
CA THR A 201 -0.89 10.14 8.78
C THR A 201 -0.44 11.13 9.86
N ARG A 202 -1.07 12.31 9.94
CA ARG A 202 -0.79 13.32 10.98
C ARG A 202 -1.31 12.87 12.34
N MET A 203 -2.54 12.35 12.41
CA MET A 203 -3.13 11.80 13.62
C MET A 203 -2.32 10.61 14.17
N ALA A 204 -1.82 9.75 13.27
CA ALA A 204 -0.98 8.62 13.64
C ALA A 204 0.51 8.99 13.84
N GLN A 205 0.88 10.26 13.65
CA GLN A 205 2.27 10.76 13.68
C GLN A 205 3.24 9.94 12.80
N SER A 206 2.75 9.34 11.72
CA SER A 206 3.52 8.40 10.89
C SER A 206 2.96 8.27 9.48
N SER A 207 3.82 8.45 8.47
CA SER A 207 3.53 8.14 7.05
C SER A 207 3.22 6.66 6.83
N SER A 208 3.71 5.78 7.72
CA SER A 208 3.50 4.33 7.67
C SER A 208 2.04 3.90 7.88
N LYS A 209 1.14 4.82 8.27
CA LYS A 209 -0.27 4.48 8.49
C LYS A 209 -1.02 4.18 7.19
N SER A 210 -0.77 4.93 6.12
CA SER A 210 -1.43 4.70 4.82
C SER A 210 -1.11 3.31 4.23
N PRO A 211 0.18 2.87 4.15
CA PRO A 211 0.51 1.51 3.74
C PRO A 211 -0.08 0.42 4.64
N GLU A 212 -0.13 0.66 5.97
CA GLU A 212 -0.72 -0.26 6.94
C GLU A 212 -2.22 -0.46 6.66
N LEU A 213 -2.97 0.64 6.49
CA LEU A 213 -4.41 0.58 6.19
C LEU A 213 -4.65 -0.12 4.85
N LEU A 214 -3.86 0.17 3.83
CA LEU A 214 -3.97 -0.52 2.54
C LEU A 214 -3.76 -2.04 2.69
N ALA A 215 -2.75 -2.47 3.46
CA ALA A 215 -2.51 -3.89 3.72
C ALA A 215 -3.67 -4.55 4.50
N ARG A 216 -4.24 -3.85 5.49
CA ARG A 216 -5.42 -4.32 6.24
C ARG A 216 -6.66 -4.44 5.36
N TYR A 217 -6.85 -3.51 4.43
CA TYR A 217 -7.94 -3.58 3.47
C TYR A 217 -7.78 -4.80 2.55
N CYS A 218 -6.59 -5.05 2.00
CA CYS A 218 -6.30 -6.27 1.23
C CYS A 218 -6.59 -7.54 2.04
N ASP A 219 -6.18 -7.59 3.30
CA ASP A 219 -6.45 -8.73 4.18
C ASP A 219 -7.95 -8.95 4.40
N SER A 220 -8.74 -7.88 4.51
CA SER A 220 -10.19 -7.99 4.64
C SER A 220 -10.87 -8.56 3.38
N LEU A 221 -10.35 -8.24 2.19
CA LEU A 221 -10.84 -8.75 0.91
C LEU A 221 -10.47 -10.22 0.68
N LEU A 222 -9.25 -10.60 1.09
CA LEU A 222 -8.70 -11.94 0.86
C LEU A 222 -9.02 -12.93 1.97
N LYS A 223 -9.69 -12.50 3.06
CA LYS A 223 -10.20 -13.40 4.10
C LYS A 223 -11.48 -14.08 3.65
N LYS A 224 -11.65 -15.34 4.04
CA LYS A 224 -12.90 -16.07 3.82
C LYS A 224 -14.04 -15.38 4.58
N SER A 225 -15.05 -14.94 3.85
CA SER A 225 -16.28 -14.36 4.39
C SER A 225 -17.48 -14.81 3.57
N SER A 226 -18.65 -14.91 4.21
CA SER A 226 -19.91 -15.19 3.51
C SER A 226 -20.36 -14.02 2.63
N LYS A 227 -19.70 -12.86 2.72
CA LYS A 227 -19.95 -11.65 1.93
C LYS A 227 -18.85 -11.39 0.90
N ASN A 228 -18.01 -12.38 0.59
CA ASN A 228 -16.98 -12.19 -0.42
C ASN A 228 -17.64 -11.94 -1.77
N PRO A 229 -17.18 -10.92 -2.51
CA PRO A 229 -17.70 -10.64 -3.85
C PRO A 229 -17.34 -11.79 -4.80
N GLU A 230 -17.97 -11.79 -5.97
CA GLU A 230 -17.63 -12.74 -7.03
C GLU A 230 -16.15 -12.57 -7.46
N GLU A 231 -15.55 -13.63 -8.01
CA GLU A 231 -14.11 -13.63 -8.32
C GLU A 231 -13.69 -12.48 -9.26
N ALA A 232 -14.54 -12.14 -10.24
CA ALA A 232 -14.28 -11.02 -11.15
C ALA A 232 -14.30 -9.66 -10.43
N GLU A 233 -15.30 -9.42 -9.59
CA GLU A 233 -15.40 -8.18 -8.80
C GLU A 233 -14.26 -8.07 -7.76
N LEU A 234 -13.85 -9.19 -7.18
CA LEU A 234 -12.71 -9.26 -6.28
C LEU A 234 -11.43 -8.85 -7.00
N GLU A 235 -11.19 -9.41 -8.19
CA GLU A 235 -10.02 -9.11 -9.02
C GLU A 235 -9.99 -7.63 -9.43
N ASP A 236 -11.13 -7.05 -9.82
CA ASP A 236 -11.25 -5.61 -10.09
C ASP A 236 -10.93 -4.76 -8.86
N THR A 237 -11.39 -5.18 -7.69
CA THR A 237 -11.08 -4.51 -6.43
C THR A 237 -9.58 -4.60 -6.10
N LEU A 238 -8.93 -5.74 -6.35
CA LEU A 238 -7.49 -5.90 -6.18
C LEU A 238 -6.70 -5.02 -7.17
N ASN A 239 -7.18 -4.87 -8.41
CA ASN A 239 -6.59 -3.93 -9.37
C ASN A 239 -6.67 -2.49 -8.87
N GLN A 240 -7.81 -2.08 -8.28
CA GLN A 240 -7.97 -0.75 -7.69
C GLN A 240 -7.03 -0.54 -6.49
N VAL A 241 -6.87 -1.53 -5.62
CA VAL A 241 -5.85 -1.49 -4.54
C VAL A 241 -4.46 -1.20 -5.10
N MET A 242 -4.09 -1.83 -6.22
CA MET A 242 -2.79 -1.62 -6.86
C MET A 242 -2.61 -0.20 -7.41
N VAL A 243 -3.69 0.48 -7.80
CA VAL A 243 -3.66 1.91 -8.17
C VAL A 243 -3.22 2.76 -6.98
N VAL A 244 -3.78 2.54 -5.79
CA VAL A 244 -3.36 3.26 -4.58
C VAL A 244 -1.93 2.87 -4.19
N PHE A 245 -1.59 1.58 -4.29
CA PHE A 245 -0.26 1.06 -3.98
C PHE A 245 0.85 1.73 -4.80
N LYS A 246 0.59 2.08 -6.08
CA LYS A 246 1.52 2.82 -6.95
C LYS A 246 2.06 4.09 -6.27
N TYR A 247 1.19 4.80 -5.55
CA TYR A 247 1.50 6.09 -4.93
C TYR A 247 2.10 5.98 -3.52
N ILE A 248 2.19 4.79 -2.93
CA ILE A 248 2.78 4.60 -1.61
C ILE A 248 4.31 4.75 -1.68
N GLU A 249 4.89 5.62 -0.85
CA GLU A 249 6.34 5.75 -0.71
C GLU A 249 6.93 4.59 0.13
N ASP A 250 6.35 4.32 1.30
CA ASP A 250 6.81 3.30 2.27
C ASP A 250 6.25 1.90 1.95
N LYS A 251 6.62 1.32 0.80
CA LYS A 251 6.12 0.01 0.33
C LYS A 251 6.56 -1.14 1.22
N ASP A 252 7.73 -1.06 1.83
CA ASP A 252 8.23 -2.03 2.81
C ASP A 252 7.30 -2.21 4.03
N VAL A 253 6.64 -1.13 4.48
CA VAL A 253 5.61 -1.19 5.52
C VAL A 253 4.45 -2.04 5.05
N PHE A 254 3.91 -1.77 3.85
CA PHE A 254 2.84 -2.58 3.27
C PHE A 254 3.28 -4.05 3.18
N GLN A 255 4.49 -4.32 2.67
CA GLN A 255 5.04 -5.67 2.54
C GLN A 255 5.04 -6.42 3.87
N LYS A 256 5.51 -5.79 4.95
CA LYS A 256 5.65 -6.44 6.26
C LYS A 256 4.28 -6.76 6.87
N PHE A 257 3.34 -5.81 6.82
CA PHE A 257 1.97 -6.03 7.30
C PHE A 257 1.24 -7.08 6.44
N TYR A 258 1.35 -6.98 5.11
CA TYR A 258 0.75 -7.94 4.19
C TYR A 258 1.33 -9.35 4.40
N ALA A 259 2.65 -9.50 4.52
CA ALA A 259 3.29 -10.79 4.76
C ALA A 259 2.81 -11.44 6.07
N LYS A 260 2.68 -10.65 7.13
CA LYS A 260 2.17 -11.09 8.43
C LYS A 260 0.72 -11.55 8.35
N MET A 261 -0.12 -10.81 7.66
CA MET A 261 -1.53 -11.14 7.47
C MET A 261 -1.71 -12.36 6.57
N LEU A 262 -0.96 -12.44 5.46
CA LEU A 262 -0.92 -13.61 4.59
C LEU A 262 -0.48 -14.86 5.36
N ALA A 263 0.59 -14.77 6.15
CA ALA A 263 1.06 -15.87 6.97
C ALA A 263 -0.04 -16.39 7.90
N LYS A 264 -0.79 -15.50 8.55
CA LYS A 264 -1.95 -15.88 9.37
C LYS A 264 -3.05 -16.53 8.53
N ARG A 265 -3.42 -15.98 7.37
CA ARG A 265 -4.47 -16.56 6.51
C ARG A 265 -4.10 -17.97 6.03
N LEU A 266 -2.85 -18.16 5.62
CA LEU A 266 -2.31 -19.46 5.16
C LEU A 266 -2.30 -20.51 6.29
N VAL A 267 -1.78 -20.16 7.47
CA VAL A 267 -1.75 -21.09 8.62
C VAL A 267 -3.15 -21.48 9.06
N HIS A 268 -4.04 -20.50 9.17
CA HIS A 268 -5.40 -20.74 9.64
C HIS A 268 -6.33 -21.31 8.56
N GLN A 269 -5.87 -21.43 7.31
CA GLN A 269 -6.66 -21.82 6.13
C GLN A 269 -7.91 -20.94 5.97
N ASN A 270 -7.73 -19.63 6.13
CA ASN A 270 -8.81 -18.64 6.13
C ASN A 270 -8.73 -17.68 4.92
N SER A 271 -8.07 -18.10 3.84
CA SER A 271 -8.06 -17.36 2.57
C SER A 271 -9.38 -17.56 1.83
N ALA A 272 -9.80 -16.53 1.09
CA ALA A 272 -10.99 -16.54 0.26
C ALA A 272 -10.85 -17.50 -0.93
N SER A 273 -9.71 -17.42 -1.63
CA SER A 273 -9.32 -18.26 -2.75
C SER A 273 -7.79 -18.29 -2.85
N ASP A 274 -7.22 -19.46 -3.13
CA ASP A 274 -5.78 -19.62 -3.35
C ASP A 274 -5.34 -18.87 -4.63
N ASP A 275 -6.21 -18.82 -5.65
CA ASP A 275 -5.95 -18.13 -6.92
C ASP A 275 -5.93 -16.60 -6.75
N ALA A 276 -6.84 -16.06 -5.94
CA ALA A 276 -6.88 -14.62 -5.63
C ALA A 276 -5.61 -14.16 -4.89
N GLU A 277 -5.10 -14.98 -3.98
CA GLU A 277 -3.86 -14.70 -3.26
C GLU A 277 -2.63 -14.78 -4.21
N ALA A 278 -2.59 -15.78 -5.10
CA ALA A 278 -1.56 -15.90 -6.12
C ALA A 278 -1.59 -14.72 -7.11
N SER A 279 -2.78 -14.29 -7.53
CA SER A 279 -3.00 -13.09 -8.35
C SER A 279 -2.42 -11.84 -7.67
N MET A 280 -2.75 -11.61 -6.40
CA MET A 280 -2.25 -10.46 -5.65
C MET A 280 -0.71 -10.47 -5.53
N ILE A 281 -0.10 -11.63 -5.26
CA ILE A 281 1.37 -11.76 -5.22
C ILE A 281 1.98 -11.48 -6.60
N SER A 282 1.34 -11.92 -7.68
CA SER A 282 1.78 -11.63 -9.05
C SER A 282 1.77 -10.12 -9.34
N LYS A 283 0.70 -9.41 -8.95
CA LYS A 283 0.62 -7.95 -9.09
C LYS A 283 1.70 -7.22 -8.29
N LEU A 284 1.95 -7.65 -7.05
CA LEU A 284 3.05 -7.10 -6.24
C LEU A 284 4.43 -7.37 -6.87
N LYS A 285 4.61 -8.53 -7.50
CA LYS A 285 5.84 -8.89 -8.21
C LYS A 285 6.05 -8.01 -9.45
N GLN A 286 4.99 -7.71 -10.19
CA GLN A 286 5.07 -6.79 -11.34
C GLN A 286 5.43 -5.37 -10.91
N ALA A 287 4.86 -4.90 -9.78
CA ALA A 287 5.07 -3.54 -9.30
C ALA A 287 6.43 -3.32 -8.60
N CYS A 288 6.96 -4.32 -7.89
CA CYS A 288 8.13 -4.17 -7.00
C CYS A 288 9.27 -5.17 -7.27
N GLY A 289 9.09 -6.08 -8.23
CA GLY A 289 10.09 -7.08 -8.61
C GLY A 289 10.09 -8.35 -7.75
N PHE A 290 10.96 -9.29 -8.13
CA PHE A 290 11.01 -10.64 -7.56
C PHE A 290 11.48 -10.66 -6.09
N GLU A 291 12.51 -9.89 -5.73
CA GLU A 291 13.03 -9.90 -4.36
C GLU A 291 11.97 -9.49 -3.33
N TYR A 292 11.08 -8.56 -3.71
CA TYR A 292 9.99 -8.08 -2.86
C TYR A 292 8.95 -9.17 -2.58
N THR A 293 8.68 -10.06 -3.51
CA THR A 293 7.66 -11.12 -3.33
C THR A 293 8.22 -12.49 -2.99
N SER A 294 9.55 -12.66 -3.06
CA SER A 294 10.24 -13.94 -2.81
C SER A 294 9.78 -14.69 -1.56
N LYS A 295 9.70 -14.00 -0.40
CA LYS A 295 9.21 -14.58 0.85
C LYS A 295 7.73 -14.96 0.78
N LEU A 296 6.89 -14.13 0.15
CA LEU A 296 5.45 -14.40 -0.01
C LEU A 296 5.21 -15.66 -0.86
N GLN A 297 5.93 -15.77 -1.98
CA GLN A 297 5.90 -16.95 -2.85
C GLN A 297 6.38 -18.20 -2.12
N ARG A 298 7.43 -18.07 -1.30
CA ARG A 298 7.93 -19.19 -0.50
C ARG A 298 6.93 -19.65 0.55
N MET A 299 6.19 -18.74 1.18
CA MET A 299 5.10 -19.11 2.11
C MET A 299 4.03 -19.97 1.41
N PHE A 300 3.63 -19.62 0.19
CA PHE A 300 2.71 -20.44 -0.61
C PHE A 300 3.26 -21.84 -0.90
N GLN A 301 4.53 -21.91 -1.34
CA GLN A 301 5.18 -23.18 -1.62
C GLN A 301 5.27 -24.07 -0.39
N ASP A 302 5.64 -23.51 0.76
CA ASP A 302 5.77 -24.25 2.02
C ASP A 302 4.43 -24.87 2.48
N ILE A 303 3.29 -24.21 2.22
CA ILE A 303 1.95 -24.78 2.49
C ILE A 303 1.67 -25.99 1.61
N GLY A 304 1.99 -25.92 0.32
CA GLY A 304 1.85 -27.06 -0.61
C GLY A 304 2.72 -28.24 -0.18
N VAL A 305 4.00 -27.99 0.11
CA VAL A 305 4.93 -29.03 0.59
C VAL A 305 4.47 -29.63 1.93
N SER A 306 3.88 -28.82 2.81
CA SER A 306 3.33 -29.32 4.07
C SER A 306 2.13 -30.26 3.87
N LYS A 307 1.27 -30.01 2.87
CA LYS A 307 0.16 -30.93 2.55
C LYS A 307 0.70 -32.30 2.12
N ASP A 308 1.66 -32.32 1.19
CA ASP A 308 2.36 -33.54 0.76
C ASP A 308 3.03 -34.29 1.93
N LEU A 309 3.67 -33.55 2.83
CA LEU A 309 4.32 -34.13 4.00
C LEU A 309 3.32 -34.80 4.95
N ASN A 310 2.13 -34.22 5.14
CA ASN A 310 1.07 -34.83 5.93
C ASN A 310 0.55 -36.12 5.29
N GLU A 311 0.37 -36.15 3.97
CA GLU A 311 -0.04 -37.37 3.27
C GLU A 311 1.00 -38.48 3.40
N GLN A 312 2.28 -38.13 3.27
CA GLN A 312 3.39 -39.06 3.47
C GLN A 312 3.44 -39.57 4.91
N PHE A 313 3.16 -38.72 5.90
CA PHE A 313 3.09 -39.12 7.31
C PHE A 313 1.90 -40.05 7.58
N LYS A 314 0.72 -39.75 7.04
CA LYS A 314 -0.46 -40.63 7.13
C LYS A 314 -0.21 -42.02 6.53
N LYS A 315 0.48 -42.09 5.38
CA LYS A 315 0.92 -43.36 4.76
C LYS A 315 2.00 -44.10 5.58
N HIS A 316 2.85 -43.37 6.30
CA HIS A 316 3.81 -43.99 7.21
C HIS A 316 3.09 -44.58 8.44
N LEU A 317 2.10 -43.85 8.96
CA LEU A 317 1.30 -44.29 10.10
C LEU A 317 0.48 -45.54 9.81
N SER A 318 -0.03 -45.74 8.59
CA SER A 318 -0.79 -46.95 8.23
C SER A 318 0.02 -48.24 8.37
N ASN A 319 1.35 -48.15 8.39
CA ASN A 319 2.26 -49.29 8.57
C ASN A 319 2.70 -49.46 10.04
N SER A 320 2.11 -48.71 10.97
CA SER A 320 2.45 -48.67 12.39
C SER A 320 1.18 -48.50 13.25
N GLU A 321 1.33 -48.44 14.58
CA GLU A 321 0.18 -48.17 15.45
C GLU A 321 -0.44 -46.79 15.16
N PRO A 322 -1.78 -46.70 15.09
CA PRO A 322 -2.47 -45.44 14.86
C PRO A 322 -2.21 -44.46 16.00
N LEU A 323 -2.27 -43.16 15.68
CA LEU A 323 -2.29 -42.11 16.70
C LEU A 323 -3.65 -42.09 17.39
N ASP A 324 -3.63 -41.67 18.65
CA ASP A 324 -4.84 -41.52 19.48
C ASP A 324 -5.69 -40.29 19.07
N LEU A 325 -5.20 -39.48 18.12
CA LEU A 325 -5.84 -38.26 17.62
C LEU A 325 -5.60 -38.03 16.11
N ASP A 326 -6.50 -37.28 15.48
CA ASP A 326 -6.31 -36.81 14.09
C ASP A 326 -5.26 -35.68 14.07
N PHE A 327 -4.09 -35.99 13.51
CA PHE A 327 -2.92 -35.12 13.54
C PHE A 327 -2.61 -34.55 12.16
N SER A 328 -2.37 -33.24 12.11
CA SER A 328 -1.91 -32.52 10.93
C SER A 328 -0.93 -31.44 11.35
N ILE A 329 0.11 -31.22 10.56
CA ILE A 329 1.17 -30.27 10.85
C ILE A 329 1.58 -29.44 9.63
N GLN A 330 1.94 -28.19 9.84
CA GLN A 330 2.51 -27.33 8.82
C GLN A 330 4.00 -27.09 9.11
N VAL A 331 4.87 -27.53 8.21
CA VAL A 331 6.33 -27.36 8.33
C VAL A 331 6.75 -26.19 7.45
N LEU A 332 7.14 -25.10 8.09
CA LEU A 332 7.34 -23.80 7.45
C LEU A 332 8.82 -23.38 7.52
N SER A 333 9.32 -22.69 6.49
CA SER A 333 10.72 -22.22 6.46
C SER A 333 10.94 -21.00 7.37
N SER A 334 11.81 -21.11 8.37
CA SER A 334 12.02 -20.04 9.37
C SER A 334 12.43 -18.68 8.78
N GLY A 335 13.12 -18.65 7.63
CA GLY A 335 13.57 -17.40 6.99
C GLY A 335 12.50 -16.62 6.20
N SER A 336 11.40 -17.28 5.83
CA SER A 336 10.37 -16.69 4.95
C SER A 336 9.12 -16.26 5.71
N TRP A 337 8.89 -16.86 6.89
CA TRP A 337 7.70 -16.64 7.69
C TRP A 337 7.97 -15.63 8.81
N PRO A 338 7.01 -14.74 9.12
CA PRO A 338 7.19 -13.69 10.13
C PRO A 338 6.97 -14.18 11.57
N PHE A 339 6.95 -15.48 11.79
CA PHE A 339 6.71 -16.07 13.11
C PHE A 339 8.01 -16.19 13.90
N GLN A 340 7.95 -15.79 15.16
CA GLN A 340 9.05 -15.96 16.10
C GLN A 340 8.72 -17.11 17.05
N GLN A 341 9.75 -17.81 17.51
CA GLN A 341 9.56 -18.78 18.58
C GLN A 341 9.10 -18.02 19.84
N SER A 342 7.98 -18.44 20.41
CA SER A 342 7.51 -17.91 21.68
C SER A 342 7.47 -19.00 22.73
N CYS A 343 7.88 -18.57 23.93
CA CYS A 343 7.74 -19.15 25.26
C CYS A 343 8.16 -20.61 25.49
N THR A 344 8.53 -20.87 26.74
CA THR A 344 8.46 -22.20 27.31
C THR A 344 7.00 -22.65 27.35
N PHE A 345 6.75 -23.93 27.07
CA PHE A 345 5.41 -24.51 27.11
C PHE A 345 5.56 -26.00 27.41
N ALA A 346 4.85 -26.47 28.43
CA ALA A 346 4.74 -27.88 28.73
C ALA A 346 3.65 -28.49 27.83
N LEU A 347 4.05 -29.37 26.92
CA LEU A 347 3.12 -30.04 26.03
C LEU A 347 2.27 -31.04 26.82
N PRO A 348 0.93 -31.01 26.71
CA PRO A 348 0.07 -32.01 27.34
C PRO A 348 0.42 -33.43 26.88
N SER A 349 0.36 -34.38 27.81
CA SER A 349 0.75 -35.78 27.59
C SER A 349 0.04 -36.44 26.40
N GLU A 350 -1.22 -36.05 26.18
CA GLU A 350 -2.09 -36.51 25.10
C GLU A 350 -1.56 -36.13 23.71
N LEU A 351 -0.76 -35.06 23.61
CA LEU A 351 -0.16 -34.59 22.35
C LEU A 351 1.27 -35.10 22.14
N GLU A 352 1.90 -35.61 23.19
CA GLU A 352 3.33 -35.94 23.19
C GLU A 352 3.66 -37.11 22.23
N ARG A 353 2.80 -38.12 22.18
CA ARG A 353 2.96 -39.26 21.25
C ARG A 353 3.02 -38.79 19.80
N SER A 354 2.10 -37.91 19.40
CA SER A 354 2.04 -37.36 18.04
C SER A 354 3.28 -36.52 17.72
N TYR A 355 3.72 -35.70 18.67
CA TYR A 355 4.96 -34.92 18.57
C TYR A 355 6.19 -35.82 18.34
N GLN A 356 6.37 -36.85 19.16
CA GLN A 356 7.54 -37.74 19.09
C GLN A 356 7.57 -38.51 17.78
N ARG A 357 6.42 -39.09 17.38
CA ARG A 357 6.30 -39.86 16.13
C ARG A 357 6.57 -39.00 14.90
N PHE A 358 6.00 -37.80 14.84
CA PHE A 358 6.25 -36.90 13.72
C PHE A 358 7.71 -36.43 13.68
N THR A 359 8.30 -36.10 14.84
CA THR A 359 9.70 -35.66 14.91
C THR A 359 10.66 -36.75 14.41
N ALA A 360 10.46 -38.01 14.82
CA ALA A 360 11.24 -39.14 14.34
C ALA A 360 11.08 -39.36 12.83
N PHE A 361 9.84 -39.32 12.33
CA PHE A 361 9.54 -39.41 10.91
C PHE A 361 10.25 -38.32 10.10
N TYR A 362 10.17 -37.07 10.55
CA TYR A 362 10.80 -35.94 9.88
C TYR A 362 12.33 -36.05 9.86
N ALA A 363 12.93 -36.39 11.01
CA ALA A 363 14.37 -36.56 11.14
C ALA A 363 14.93 -37.68 10.24
N SER A 364 14.17 -38.77 10.06
CA SER A 364 14.56 -39.88 9.18
C SER A 364 14.65 -39.50 7.70
N ARG A 365 13.88 -38.47 7.28
CA ARG A 365 13.80 -38.02 5.87
C ARG A 365 14.62 -36.77 5.58
N HIS A 366 14.89 -35.96 6.60
CA HIS A 366 15.55 -34.67 6.44
C HIS A 366 16.76 -34.56 7.36
N SER A 367 17.91 -35.02 6.87
CA SER A 367 19.19 -34.84 7.54
C SER A 367 19.57 -33.34 7.60
N GLY A 368 20.11 -32.91 8.74
CA GLY A 368 20.59 -31.53 8.93
C GLY A 368 19.51 -30.47 9.19
N ARG A 369 18.24 -30.85 9.33
CA ARG A 369 17.14 -29.92 9.68
C ARG A 369 16.69 -30.09 11.13
N LYS A 370 16.36 -28.99 11.79
CA LYS A 370 15.81 -28.96 13.15
C LYS A 370 14.41 -28.35 13.15
N LEU A 371 13.46 -29.06 13.76
CA LEU A 371 12.10 -28.54 13.95
C LEU A 371 12.05 -27.62 15.18
N THR A 372 11.38 -26.48 15.01
CA THR A 372 11.01 -25.57 16.11
C THR A 372 9.50 -25.47 16.12
N TRP A 373 8.87 -25.82 17.24
CA TRP A 373 7.42 -25.93 17.34
C TRP A 373 6.81 -24.62 17.83
N LEU A 374 5.77 -24.16 17.14
CA LEU A 374 5.07 -22.91 17.43
C LEU A 374 3.67 -23.19 17.99
N TYR A 375 3.61 -23.56 19.27
CA TYR A 375 2.36 -23.97 19.92
C TYR A 375 1.32 -22.85 19.99
N HIS A 376 1.75 -21.59 20.10
CA HIS A 376 0.85 -20.43 20.11
C HIS A 376 0.06 -20.24 18.80
N LEU A 377 0.53 -20.79 17.68
CA LEU A 377 -0.18 -20.78 16.39
C LEU A 377 -0.98 -22.06 16.14
N SER A 378 -0.85 -23.04 17.04
CA SER A 378 -1.48 -24.34 16.92
C SER A 378 -2.89 -24.32 17.50
N LYS A 379 -3.76 -25.14 16.91
CA LYS A 379 -5.16 -25.29 17.31
C LYS A 379 -5.57 -26.75 17.24
N GLY A 380 -6.58 -27.12 18.00
CA GLY A 380 -7.14 -28.46 18.00
C GLY A 380 -8.61 -28.45 18.43
N GLU A 381 -9.19 -29.65 18.48
CA GLU A 381 -10.56 -29.85 18.92
C GLU A 381 -10.59 -30.73 20.16
N LEU A 382 -11.29 -30.27 21.19
CA LEU A 382 -11.56 -31.04 22.40
C LEU A 382 -13.00 -31.50 22.39
N VAL A 383 -13.24 -32.72 22.87
CA VAL A 383 -14.58 -33.25 23.03
C VAL A 383 -14.91 -33.34 24.51
N THR A 384 -15.93 -32.62 24.94
CA THR A 384 -16.28 -32.51 26.36
C THR A 384 -17.17 -33.68 26.78
N ASN A 385 -16.76 -34.42 27.81
CA ASN A 385 -17.55 -35.51 28.38
C ASN A 385 -18.12 -35.17 29.78
N CYS A 386 -17.72 -34.02 30.35
CA CYS A 386 -18.09 -33.57 31.69
C CYS A 386 -19.43 -32.79 31.77
N PHE A 387 -20.05 -32.49 30.63
CA PHE A 387 -21.30 -31.72 30.56
C PHE A 387 -22.49 -32.59 30.15
N LYS A 388 -23.71 -32.09 30.41
CA LYS A 388 -24.96 -32.79 30.04
C LYS A 388 -25.03 -33.12 28.54
N ASN A 389 -24.51 -32.23 27.69
CA ASN A 389 -24.39 -32.46 26.26
C ASN A 389 -22.91 -32.59 25.89
N ARG A 390 -22.62 -33.42 24.89
CA ARG A 390 -21.28 -33.55 24.32
C ARG A 390 -21.01 -32.41 23.34
N TYR A 391 -20.10 -31.51 23.72
CA TYR A 391 -19.67 -30.39 22.89
C TYR A 391 -18.30 -30.65 22.25
N THR A 392 -18.07 -30.10 21.07
CA THR A 392 -16.75 -30.04 20.41
C THR A 392 -16.24 -28.61 20.48
N LEU A 393 -15.17 -28.38 21.24
CA LEU A 393 -14.55 -27.07 21.44
C LEU A 393 -13.36 -26.92 20.48
N GLN A 394 -13.40 -25.91 19.61
CA GLN A 394 -12.23 -25.54 18.80
C GLN A 394 -11.39 -24.55 19.60
N ALA A 395 -10.19 -24.98 19.98
CA ALA A 395 -9.36 -24.32 20.98
C ALA A 395 -7.94 -24.09 20.45
N SER A 396 -7.28 -23.04 20.95
CA SER A 396 -5.82 -22.92 20.80
C SER A 396 -5.11 -23.97 21.66
N THR A 397 -3.86 -24.31 21.32
CA THR A 397 -3.10 -25.29 22.13
C THR A 397 -2.93 -24.85 23.59
N PHE A 398 -2.86 -23.55 23.86
CA PHE A 398 -2.83 -23.03 25.24
C PHE A 398 -4.15 -23.24 25.99
N GLN A 399 -5.29 -23.01 25.31
CA GLN A 399 -6.60 -23.33 25.86
C GLN A 399 -6.73 -24.84 26.13
N MET A 400 -6.23 -25.68 25.23
CA MET A 400 -6.22 -27.13 25.42
C MET A 400 -5.40 -27.54 26.63
N ALA A 401 -4.19 -27.00 26.79
CA ALA A 401 -3.32 -27.35 27.91
C ALA A 401 -3.96 -27.08 29.27
N ILE A 402 -4.69 -25.96 29.39
CA ILE A 402 -5.43 -25.61 30.61
C ILE A 402 -6.63 -26.54 30.81
N LEU A 403 -7.46 -26.71 29.77
CA LEU A 403 -8.69 -27.52 29.89
C LEU A 403 -8.39 -28.99 30.18
N LEU A 404 -7.29 -29.54 29.68
CA LEU A 404 -6.88 -30.92 29.93
C LEU A 404 -6.47 -31.15 31.40
N GLN A 405 -6.01 -30.13 32.14
CA GLN A 405 -5.72 -30.26 33.58
C GLN A 405 -6.97 -30.67 34.37
N TYR A 406 -8.14 -30.22 33.93
CA TYR A 406 -9.42 -30.51 34.59
C TYR A 406 -9.93 -31.94 34.39
N ASN A 407 -9.17 -32.79 33.68
CA ASN A 407 -9.42 -34.23 33.68
C ASN A 407 -8.96 -34.91 34.98
N THR A 408 -8.09 -34.25 35.77
CA THR A 408 -7.54 -34.79 37.02
C THR A 408 -8.21 -34.19 38.26
N GLU A 409 -8.37 -32.87 38.30
CA GLU A 409 -9.05 -32.16 39.41
C GLU A 409 -9.98 -31.05 38.88
N ASP A 410 -11.08 -30.77 39.57
CA ASP A 410 -12.07 -29.78 39.13
C ASP A 410 -11.68 -28.33 39.48
N SER A 411 -10.56 -28.10 40.17
CA SER A 411 -10.20 -26.80 40.73
C SER A 411 -8.68 -26.63 40.80
N TYR A 412 -8.18 -25.51 40.26
CA TYR A 412 -6.75 -25.17 40.31
C TYR A 412 -6.54 -23.69 40.64
N THR A 413 -5.44 -23.38 41.30
CA THR A 413 -4.95 -22.01 41.43
C THR A 413 -4.27 -21.54 40.14
N VAL A 414 -4.23 -20.22 39.91
CA VAL A 414 -3.48 -19.63 38.79
C VAL A 414 -2.01 -20.04 38.81
N GLN A 415 -1.40 -20.13 40.00
CA GLN A 415 -0.01 -20.59 40.15
C GLN A 415 0.16 -22.04 39.69
N GLN A 416 -0.72 -22.95 40.12
CA GLN A 416 -0.67 -24.36 39.69
C GLN A 416 -0.82 -24.50 38.17
N LEU A 417 -1.73 -23.74 37.56
CA LEU A 417 -1.89 -23.73 36.09
C LEU A 417 -0.66 -23.14 35.38
N THR A 418 -0.01 -22.13 35.97
CA THR A 418 1.24 -21.57 35.45
C THR A 418 2.35 -22.61 35.48
N ASP A 419 2.51 -23.31 36.60
CA ASP A 419 3.58 -24.28 36.80
C ASP A 419 3.39 -25.54 35.96
N SER A 420 2.15 -26.03 35.81
CA SER A 420 1.87 -27.22 35.01
C SER A 420 1.97 -26.98 33.51
N THR A 421 1.54 -25.82 33.03
CA THR A 421 1.54 -25.50 31.58
C THR A 421 2.78 -24.76 31.11
N GLN A 422 3.53 -24.14 32.03
CA GLN A 422 4.68 -23.26 31.77
C GLN A 422 4.36 -22.07 30.84
N ILE A 423 3.07 -21.72 30.71
CA ILE A 423 2.61 -20.57 29.93
C ILE A 423 2.96 -19.27 30.69
N LYS A 424 3.48 -18.28 29.97
CA LYS A 424 3.74 -16.95 30.55
C LYS A 424 2.46 -16.35 31.15
N THR A 425 2.55 -15.82 32.38
CA THR A 425 1.41 -15.29 33.14
C THR A 425 0.53 -14.32 32.35
N ASP A 426 1.12 -13.37 31.61
CA ASP A 426 0.36 -12.41 30.78
C ASP A 426 -0.55 -13.09 29.74
N ILE A 427 -0.10 -14.20 29.17
CA ILE A 427 -0.84 -15.00 28.18
C ILE A 427 -1.86 -15.87 28.91
N LEU A 428 -1.44 -16.52 30.00
CA LEU A 428 -2.31 -17.39 30.80
C LEU A 428 -3.56 -16.64 31.26
N VAL A 429 -3.40 -15.44 31.83
CA VAL A 429 -4.51 -14.60 32.30
C VAL A 429 -5.51 -14.30 31.19
N GLN A 430 -5.03 -13.96 29.98
CA GLN A 430 -5.91 -13.70 28.84
C GLN A 430 -6.65 -14.96 28.38
N VAL A 431 -5.98 -16.11 28.39
CA VAL A 431 -6.63 -17.39 28.08
C VAL A 431 -7.70 -17.72 29.11
N LEU A 432 -7.41 -17.53 30.41
CA LEU A 432 -8.37 -17.73 31.49
C LEU A 432 -9.57 -16.78 31.37
N GLN A 433 -9.37 -15.50 31.04
CA GLN A 433 -10.46 -14.56 30.78
C GLN A 433 -11.37 -15.04 29.65
N ILE A 434 -10.81 -15.61 28.56
CA ILE A 434 -11.62 -16.18 27.46
C ILE A 434 -12.43 -17.40 27.97
N LEU A 435 -11.79 -18.30 28.72
CA LEU A 435 -12.45 -19.50 29.26
C LEU A 435 -13.53 -19.18 30.31
N LEU A 436 -13.33 -18.16 31.13
CA LEU A 436 -14.31 -17.64 32.09
C LEU A 436 -15.49 -16.96 31.37
N LYS A 437 -15.23 -16.10 30.37
CA LYS A 437 -16.30 -15.45 29.58
C LYS A 437 -17.15 -16.44 28.79
N SER A 438 -16.51 -17.52 28.30
CA SER A 438 -17.23 -18.63 27.66
C SER A 438 -17.97 -19.52 28.65
N LYS A 439 -17.87 -19.29 29.97
CA LYS A 439 -18.43 -20.12 31.04
C LYS A 439 -18.00 -21.57 30.95
N LEU A 440 -16.78 -21.85 30.50
CA LEU A 440 -16.17 -23.18 30.65
C LEU A 440 -15.52 -23.33 32.02
N LEU A 441 -15.01 -22.21 32.56
CA LEU A 441 -14.47 -22.10 33.91
C LEU A 441 -15.27 -21.05 34.69
N VAL A 442 -15.18 -21.10 36.02
CA VAL A 442 -15.73 -20.09 36.94
C VAL A 442 -14.73 -19.74 38.04
N LEU A 443 -14.85 -18.53 38.57
CA LEU A 443 -14.19 -18.11 39.81
C LEU A 443 -15.05 -18.55 41.01
N GLU A 444 -14.48 -18.47 42.21
CA GLU A 444 -15.27 -18.71 43.44
C GLU A 444 -16.40 -17.70 43.61
N ASP A 445 -16.17 -16.45 43.20
CA ASP A 445 -17.23 -15.44 43.06
C ASP A 445 -17.80 -15.47 41.63
N GLU A 446 -18.95 -16.14 41.46
CA GLU A 446 -19.65 -16.25 40.17
C GLU A 446 -20.17 -14.90 39.64
N ASN A 447 -20.27 -13.87 40.49
CA ASN A 447 -20.74 -12.53 40.10
C ASN A 447 -19.61 -11.59 39.72
N ALA A 448 -18.35 -12.01 39.84
CA ALA A 448 -17.20 -11.19 39.53
C ALA A 448 -17.16 -10.83 38.03
N ASN A 449 -16.94 -9.55 37.74
CA ASN A 449 -16.74 -9.08 36.37
C ASN A 449 -15.36 -9.53 35.86
N VAL A 450 -15.35 -10.56 34.99
CA VAL A 450 -14.12 -11.18 34.44
C VAL A 450 -13.13 -10.17 33.83
N ASP A 451 -13.62 -9.04 33.31
CA ASP A 451 -12.78 -7.98 32.72
C ASP A 451 -12.02 -7.14 33.76
N GLU A 452 -12.45 -7.15 35.02
CA GLU A 452 -11.91 -6.35 36.12
C GLU A 452 -11.20 -7.19 37.19
N VAL A 453 -11.18 -8.52 37.02
CA VAL A 453 -10.54 -9.45 37.96
C VAL A 453 -9.02 -9.32 37.83
N ASP A 454 -8.39 -9.01 38.96
CA ASP A 454 -6.95 -9.13 39.15
C ASP A 454 -6.59 -10.58 39.51
N PHE A 455 -5.97 -11.29 38.57
CA PHE A 455 -5.61 -12.70 38.74
C PHE A 455 -4.35 -12.83 39.58
N LYS A 456 -4.52 -13.06 40.88
CA LYS A 456 -3.42 -13.37 41.80
C LYS A 456 -3.01 -14.84 41.70
N PRO A 457 -1.76 -15.20 42.06
CA PRO A 457 -1.28 -16.58 42.00
C PRO A 457 -2.16 -17.59 42.78
N ASP A 458 -2.75 -17.16 43.89
CA ASP A 458 -3.63 -17.93 44.76
C ASP A 458 -5.11 -17.95 44.32
N THR A 459 -5.47 -17.23 43.25
CA THR A 459 -6.84 -17.19 42.73
C THR A 459 -7.24 -18.58 42.23
N VAL A 460 -8.34 -19.12 42.76
CA VAL A 460 -8.85 -20.45 42.43
C VAL A 460 -9.82 -20.38 41.26
N ILE A 461 -9.63 -21.28 40.29
CA ILE A 461 -10.43 -21.39 39.07
C ILE A 461 -10.99 -22.81 38.97
N LYS A 462 -12.32 -22.90 38.88
CA LYS A 462 -13.07 -24.16 38.92
C LYS A 462 -13.69 -24.48 37.56
N LEU A 463 -13.85 -25.77 37.25
CA LEU A 463 -14.57 -26.24 36.08
C LEU A 463 -16.08 -25.95 36.22
N PHE A 464 -16.70 -25.36 35.20
CA PHE A 464 -18.14 -25.07 35.24
C PHE A 464 -18.98 -26.21 34.65
N LEU A 465 -19.51 -27.09 35.50
CA LEU A 465 -20.32 -28.24 35.07
C LEU A 465 -21.69 -27.86 34.47
N GLY A 466 -22.16 -26.62 34.69
CA GLY A 466 -23.44 -26.11 34.20
C GLY A 466 -23.44 -25.65 32.74
N TYR A 467 -22.36 -25.88 31.97
CA TYR A 467 -22.18 -25.31 30.64
C TYR A 467 -23.31 -25.70 29.66
N LYS A 468 -23.85 -24.68 28.99
CA LYS A 468 -24.89 -24.84 27.96
C LYS A 468 -24.62 -23.88 26.79
N ASN A 469 -24.58 -24.43 25.59
CA ASN A 469 -24.49 -23.66 24.35
C ASN A 469 -25.53 -24.14 23.34
N LYS A 470 -26.05 -23.21 22.52
CA LYS A 470 -26.97 -23.52 21.41
C LYS A 470 -26.29 -24.34 20.32
N LYS A 471 -24.98 -24.17 20.12
CA LYS A 471 -24.19 -24.92 19.13
C LYS A 471 -23.45 -26.06 19.81
N LEU A 472 -23.45 -27.24 19.20
CA LEU A 472 -22.66 -28.39 19.67
C LEU A 472 -21.17 -28.23 19.37
N ARG A 473 -20.83 -27.62 18.24
CA ARG A 473 -19.45 -27.24 17.90
C ARG A 473 -19.25 -25.75 18.17
N VAL A 474 -18.34 -25.42 19.08
CA VAL A 474 -18.13 -24.07 19.60
C VAL A 474 -16.68 -23.67 19.37
N ASN A 475 -16.45 -22.53 18.72
CA ASN A 475 -15.11 -21.97 18.59
C ASN A 475 -14.80 -21.06 19.78
N ILE A 476 -13.81 -21.45 20.59
CA ILE A 476 -13.31 -20.67 21.73
C ILE A 476 -11.94 -20.05 21.44
N ASN A 477 -11.32 -20.39 20.31
CA ASN A 477 -10.08 -19.78 19.84
C ASN A 477 -10.37 -18.39 19.24
N VAL A 478 -10.54 -17.42 20.14
CA VAL A 478 -10.78 -16.01 19.80
C VAL A 478 -9.47 -15.22 19.93
N PRO A 479 -9.13 -14.35 18.97
CA PRO A 479 -7.91 -13.54 19.04
C PRO A 479 -7.90 -12.63 20.28
N MET A 480 -6.75 -12.54 20.95
CA MET A 480 -6.57 -11.69 22.12
C MET A 480 -6.35 -10.21 21.72
N LYS A 481 -7.03 -9.26 22.38
CA LYS A 481 -6.98 -7.83 22.02
C LYS A 481 -5.61 -7.18 22.31
N THR A 482 -5.02 -7.50 23.46
CA THR A 482 -3.73 -6.94 23.89
C THR A 482 -2.59 -7.40 22.97
N GLU A 483 -2.64 -8.67 22.56
CA GLU A 483 -1.70 -9.27 21.61
C GLU A 483 -1.68 -8.51 20.27
N GLN A 484 -2.83 -8.09 19.74
CA GLN A 484 -2.92 -7.35 18.47
C GLN A 484 -2.21 -5.99 18.50
N LYS A 485 -2.33 -5.25 19.62
CA LYS A 485 -1.65 -3.95 19.78
C LYS A 485 -0.14 -4.14 19.90
N GLN A 486 0.30 -5.06 20.75
CA GLN A 486 1.71 -5.37 20.93
C GLN A 486 2.34 -5.89 19.63
N GLU A 487 1.61 -6.71 18.87
CA GLU A 487 2.03 -7.17 17.55
C GLU A 487 2.28 -6.02 16.58
N GLN A 488 1.39 -5.02 16.58
CA GLN A 488 1.48 -3.90 15.66
C GLN A 488 2.70 -3.04 15.95
N GLU A 489 2.93 -2.70 17.22
CA GLU A 489 4.11 -1.95 17.66
C GLU A 489 5.40 -2.71 17.35
N THR A 490 5.42 -4.03 17.59
CA THR A 490 6.57 -4.88 17.28
C THR A 490 6.84 -4.92 15.78
N THR A 491 5.80 -4.99 14.93
CA THR A 491 5.97 -4.90 13.47
C THR A 491 6.63 -3.59 13.07
N HIS A 492 6.19 -2.45 13.62
CA HIS A 492 6.77 -1.14 13.34
C HIS A 492 8.24 -1.06 13.77
N LYS A 493 8.58 -1.56 14.97
CA LYS A 493 9.99 -1.64 15.43
C LYS A 493 10.86 -2.46 14.48
N ASN A 494 10.38 -3.64 14.09
CA ASN A 494 11.11 -4.52 13.16
C ASN A 494 11.33 -3.87 11.79
N ILE A 495 10.38 -3.08 11.29
CA ILE A 495 10.55 -2.34 10.02
C ILE A 495 11.69 -1.33 10.14
N GLU A 496 11.73 -0.54 11.22
CA GLU A 496 12.78 0.47 11.42
C GLU A 496 14.17 -0.16 11.59
N GLU A 497 14.26 -1.33 12.23
CA GLU A 497 15.50 -2.10 12.31
C GLU A 497 15.94 -2.66 10.94
N ASP A 498 15.00 -3.26 10.20
CA ASP A 498 15.24 -3.76 8.84
C ASP A 498 15.74 -2.63 7.91
N ARG A 499 15.15 -1.44 8.00
CA ARG A 499 15.56 -0.25 7.25
C ARG A 499 17.01 0.15 7.53
N LYS A 500 17.42 0.16 8.81
CA LYS A 500 18.81 0.47 9.19
C LYS A 500 19.79 -0.52 8.56
N LEU A 501 19.49 -1.81 8.61
CA LEU A 501 20.33 -2.85 8.01
C LEU A 501 20.40 -2.72 6.49
N LEU A 502 19.26 -2.45 5.83
CA LEU A 502 19.21 -2.24 4.38
C LEU A 502 19.99 -1.00 3.94
N ILE A 503 19.91 0.10 4.70
CA ILE A 503 20.69 1.32 4.43
C ILE A 503 22.19 1.04 4.58
N GLN A 504 22.61 0.36 5.66
CA GLN A 504 24.01 -0.03 5.84
C GLN A 504 24.51 -0.90 4.68
N ALA A 505 23.75 -1.92 4.29
CA ALA A 505 24.11 -2.80 3.17
C ALA A 505 24.17 -2.06 1.82
N ALA A 506 23.27 -1.09 1.59
CA ALA A 506 23.30 -0.24 0.39
C ALA A 506 24.56 0.65 0.35
N ILE A 507 24.87 1.33 1.46
CA ILE A 507 26.08 2.15 1.59
C ILE A 507 27.33 1.33 1.30
N VAL A 508 27.48 0.15 1.94
CA VAL A 508 28.64 -0.73 1.74
C VAL A 508 28.76 -1.16 0.28
N ARG A 509 27.64 -1.51 -0.38
CA ARG A 509 27.64 -1.91 -1.79
C ARG A 509 28.08 -0.79 -2.72
N ILE A 510 27.58 0.43 -2.51
CA ILE A 510 27.95 1.62 -3.27
C ILE A 510 29.44 1.93 -3.06
N MET A 511 29.87 2.01 -1.81
CA MET A 511 31.25 2.35 -1.45
C MET A 511 32.26 1.30 -1.93
N LYS A 512 31.90 0.02 -1.88
CA LYS A 512 32.73 -1.05 -2.46
C LYS A 512 32.97 -0.88 -3.96
N MET A 513 31.99 -0.37 -4.69
CA MET A 513 32.06 -0.14 -6.13
C MET A 513 32.79 1.15 -6.48
N ARG A 514 32.50 2.25 -5.76
CA ARG A 514 33.04 3.59 -6.04
C ARG A 514 34.43 3.82 -5.42
N LYS A 515 34.77 3.06 -4.37
CA LYS A 515 35.97 3.18 -3.52
C LYS A 515 36.06 4.49 -2.74
N VAL A 516 35.88 5.64 -3.38
CA VAL A 516 35.87 6.96 -2.75
C VAL A 516 34.66 7.73 -3.26
N LEU A 517 33.90 8.37 -2.36
CA LEU A 517 32.69 9.11 -2.74
C LEU A 517 32.42 10.27 -1.79
N LYS A 518 31.97 11.41 -2.35
CA LYS A 518 31.54 12.56 -1.55
C LYS A 518 30.18 12.32 -0.90
N HIS A 519 29.92 12.96 0.23
CA HIS A 519 28.70 12.79 1.01
C HIS A 519 27.42 13.00 0.19
N GLN A 520 27.33 14.09 -0.57
CA GLN A 520 26.13 14.39 -1.37
C GLN A 520 25.87 13.34 -2.46
N GLN A 521 26.94 12.84 -3.09
CA GLN A 521 26.84 11.78 -4.11
C GLN A 521 26.42 10.45 -3.48
N LEU A 522 26.99 10.10 -2.32
CA LEU A 522 26.60 8.90 -1.57
C LEU A 522 25.12 8.97 -1.15
N LEU A 523 24.67 10.11 -0.63
CA LEU A 523 23.26 10.30 -0.27
C LEU A 523 22.35 10.10 -1.48
N ALA A 524 22.69 10.70 -2.63
CA ALA A 524 21.90 10.57 -3.86
C ALA A 524 21.83 9.11 -4.35
N GLU A 525 22.96 8.40 -4.37
CA GLU A 525 22.99 6.98 -4.79
C GLU A 525 22.20 6.08 -3.83
N VAL A 526 22.31 6.29 -2.50
CA VAL A 526 21.55 5.52 -1.50
C VAL A 526 20.05 5.77 -1.64
N LEU A 527 19.63 7.03 -1.81
CA LEU A 527 18.22 7.39 -2.01
C LEU A 527 17.67 6.75 -3.29
N ASN A 528 18.41 6.83 -4.39
CA ASN A 528 18.00 6.23 -5.66
C ASN A 528 17.88 4.70 -5.56
N GLN A 529 18.87 4.03 -4.96
CA GLN A 529 18.86 2.57 -4.83
C GLN A 529 17.70 2.05 -3.96
N LEU A 530 17.31 2.79 -2.91
CA LEU A 530 16.28 2.35 -1.96
C LEU A 530 14.87 2.84 -2.30
N SER A 531 14.73 3.83 -3.19
CA SER A 531 13.46 4.47 -3.58
C SER A 531 12.34 3.52 -4.01
N SER A 532 12.68 2.34 -4.53
CA SER A 532 11.72 1.31 -4.94
C SER A 532 11.02 0.63 -3.75
N ARG A 533 11.61 0.68 -2.55
CA ARG A 533 11.10 0.03 -1.33
C ARG A 533 10.59 1.02 -0.30
N PHE A 534 11.35 2.08 -0.03
CA PHE A 534 10.98 3.15 0.89
C PHE A 534 11.83 4.39 0.63
N LYS A 535 11.49 5.51 1.28
CA LYS A 535 12.26 6.76 1.18
C LYS A 535 13.08 6.98 2.45
N PRO A 536 14.40 6.70 2.44
CA PRO A 536 15.23 6.85 3.62
C PRO A 536 15.30 8.30 4.10
N ARG A 537 15.21 8.51 5.42
CA ARG A 537 15.42 9.83 6.02
C ARG A 537 16.92 10.12 6.11
N VAL A 538 17.36 11.30 5.65
CA VAL A 538 18.77 11.71 5.67
C VAL A 538 19.44 11.55 7.05
N PRO A 539 18.79 11.89 8.19
CA PRO A 539 19.39 11.66 9.51
C PRO A 539 19.69 10.18 9.81
N VAL A 540 18.89 9.25 9.28
CA VAL A 540 19.11 7.81 9.46
C VAL A 540 20.28 7.33 8.61
N ILE A 541 20.43 7.85 7.38
CA ILE A 541 21.59 7.56 6.53
C ILE A 541 22.87 8.02 7.22
N LYS A 542 22.90 9.24 7.77
CA LYS A 542 24.05 9.77 8.51
C LYS A 542 24.45 8.86 9.68
N LYS A 543 23.48 8.47 10.52
CA LYS A 543 23.73 7.51 11.61
C LYS A 543 24.28 6.16 11.10
N CYS A 544 23.80 5.68 9.95
CA CYS A 544 24.31 4.44 9.37
C CYS A 544 25.75 4.59 8.85
N ILE A 545 26.13 5.75 8.31
CA ILE A 545 27.51 6.04 7.92
C ILE A 545 28.41 6.03 9.16
N ASP A 546 28.00 6.69 10.25
CA ASP A 546 28.78 6.72 11.49
C ASP A 546 29.01 5.30 12.04
N ILE A 547 27.97 4.46 12.08
CA ILE A 547 28.07 3.04 12.47
C ILE A 547 29.03 2.25 11.55
N LEU A 548 29.05 2.54 10.24
CA LEU A 548 29.93 1.86 9.30
C LEU A 548 31.39 2.31 9.41
N ILE A 549 31.63 3.54 9.85
CA ILE A 549 32.97 4.03 10.19
C ILE A 549 33.47 3.34 11.47
N GLU A 550 32.63 3.27 12.51
CA GLU A 550 32.94 2.55 13.75
C GLU A 550 33.24 1.05 13.51
N LYS A 551 32.59 0.45 12.52
CA LYS A 551 32.81 -0.94 12.11
C LYS A 551 33.95 -1.11 11.10
N GLU A 552 34.72 -0.07 10.81
CA GLU A 552 35.87 -0.09 9.91
C GLU A 552 35.54 -0.51 8.46
N TYR A 553 34.29 -0.32 8.01
CA TYR A 553 33.93 -0.49 6.59
C TYR A 553 34.26 0.75 5.77
N LEU A 554 34.27 1.92 6.42
CA LEU A 554 34.47 3.23 5.81
C LEU A 554 35.40 4.06 6.67
N GLU A 555 36.10 5.01 6.05
CA GLU A 555 36.82 6.07 6.75
C GLU A 555 36.53 7.42 6.10
N ARG A 556 36.82 8.50 6.83
CA ARG A 556 36.86 9.85 6.24
C ARG A 556 38.24 10.08 5.68
N VAL A 557 38.32 10.62 4.47
CA VAL A 557 39.61 10.94 3.84
C VAL A 557 40.27 12.09 4.60
N ASP A 558 41.57 11.95 4.84
CA ASP A 558 42.37 12.97 5.52
C ASP A 558 42.28 14.32 4.78
N GLY A 559 41.94 15.38 5.51
CA GLY A 559 41.77 16.73 4.96
C GLY A 559 40.40 17.01 4.33
N GLU A 560 39.57 15.99 4.05
CA GLU A 560 38.25 16.14 3.43
C GLU A 560 37.13 15.50 4.27
N LYS A 561 36.53 16.27 5.18
CA LYS A 561 35.46 15.77 6.09
C LYS A 561 34.22 15.23 5.35
N ASP A 562 33.98 15.66 4.13
CA ASP A 562 32.81 15.30 3.32
C ASP A 562 33.09 14.16 2.32
N THR A 563 34.27 13.54 2.38
CA THR A 563 34.67 12.46 1.47
C THR A 563 34.91 11.19 2.26
N TYR A 564 34.31 10.10 1.81
CA TYR A 564 34.44 8.78 2.42
C TYR A 564 35.28 7.86 1.52
N SER A 565 36.10 7.01 2.15
CA SER A 565 36.87 5.94 1.52
C SER A 565 36.40 4.58 2.04
N TYR A 566 36.43 3.55 1.19
CA TYR A 566 36.07 2.17 1.53
C TYR A 566 37.30 1.38 1.97
N LEU A 567 37.23 0.74 3.14
CA LEU A 567 38.37 0.11 3.80
C LEU A 567 38.52 -1.41 3.57
N ALA A 568 37.44 -2.09 3.15
CA ALA A 568 37.37 -3.57 3.14
C ALA A 568 37.58 -4.25 1.77
#